data_AF-A0A073J7E2-F1
#
_entry.id   AF-A0A073J7E2-F1
#
_cell.length_a   1.000
_cell.length_b   1.000
_cell.length_c   1.000
_cell.angle_alpha   90.00
_cell.angle_beta   90.00
_cell.angle_gamma   90.00
#
_symmetry.space_group_name_H-M   'P 1'
#
loop_
_entity.id
_entity.type
_entity.pdbx_description
1 polymer ?
#
loop_
_entity_poly.entity_id
_entity_poly.type
_entity_poly.pdbx_seq_one_letter_code
_entity_poly.pdbx_strand_id
1 'polypeptide(L)'
;GRNRAEAIARGRRAAQDYVILGVTTNLAYLDTILDHPKFRSGDVSTGFLAEEADELNQDRDPATTDILAAATVLSDARLVKALENVPEIYRLMGNWRN
;
A
#
# COMPACT_ATOMS: atom_id res chain seq x y z
N GLY A 1 13.66 -4.46 -15.85
CA GLY A 1 14.82 -5.36 -15.69
C GLY A 1 15.26 -5.84 -17.05
N ARG A 2 16.29 -6.68 -17.11
CA ARG A 2 16.81 -7.31 -18.32
C ARG A 2 16.03 -8.57 -18.71
N ASN A 3 15.25 -9.11 -17.78
CA ASN A 3 14.35 -10.25 -17.99
C ASN A 3 12.99 -9.99 -17.30
N ARG A 4 12.02 -10.89 -17.54
CA ARG A 4 10.65 -10.77 -16.98
C ARG A 4 10.66 -10.71 -15.46
N ALA A 5 11.42 -11.56 -14.79
CA ALA A 5 11.50 -11.60 -13.32
C ALA A 5 12.04 -10.28 -12.75
N GLU A 6 13.12 -9.74 -13.33
CA GLU A 6 13.67 -8.43 -12.93
C GLU A 6 12.73 -7.27 -13.27
N ALA A 7 11.94 -7.38 -14.34
CA ALA A 7 10.92 -6.37 -14.68
C ALA A 7 9.78 -6.38 -13.66
N ILE A 8 9.28 -7.56 -13.28
CA ILE A 8 8.27 -7.74 -12.24
C ILE A 8 8.79 -7.19 -10.91
N ALA A 9 9.99 -7.59 -10.48
CA ALA A 9 10.57 -7.12 -9.23
C ALA A 9 10.73 -5.59 -9.18
N ARG A 10 11.16 -4.98 -10.29
CA ARG A 10 11.25 -3.51 -10.40
C ARG A 10 9.88 -2.85 -10.37
N GLY A 11 8.87 -3.43 -11.03
CA GLY A 11 7.49 -2.93 -11.04
C GLY A 11 6.86 -2.95 -9.66
N ARG A 12 7.01 -4.05 -8.92
CA ARG A 12 6.56 -4.18 -7.53
C ARG A 12 7.19 -3.12 -6.64
N ARG A 13 8.52 -2.99 -6.72
CA ARG A 13 9.23 -1.95 -5.97
C ARG A 13 8.72 -0.55 -6.30
N ALA A 14 8.49 -0.26 -7.58
CA ALA A 14 7.93 1.02 -7.99
C ALA A 14 6.53 1.25 -7.40
N ALA A 15 5.65 0.23 -7.40
CA ALA A 15 4.32 0.35 -6.81
C ALA A 15 4.36 0.56 -5.28
N GLN A 16 5.28 -0.12 -4.59
CA GLN A 16 5.45 -0.04 -3.13
C GLN A 16 6.11 1.27 -2.68
N ASP A 17 7.06 1.80 -3.45
CA ASP A 17 7.79 3.03 -3.12
C ASP A 17 7.02 4.31 -3.55
N TYR A 18 5.94 4.17 -4.34
CA TYR A 18 5.21 5.33 -4.88
C TYR A 18 4.13 5.83 -3.92
N VAL A 19 4.37 7.02 -3.36
CA VAL A 19 3.46 7.66 -2.39
C VAL A 19 2.62 8.72 -3.09
N ILE A 20 1.32 8.49 -3.19
CA ILE A 20 0.32 9.51 -3.56
C ILE A 20 -0.69 9.60 -2.43
N LEU A 21 -0.97 10.82 -1.98
CA LEU A 21 -1.96 11.11 -0.95
C LEU A 21 -3.17 11.82 -1.56
N GLY A 22 -4.35 11.56 -1.00
CA GLY A 22 -5.57 12.30 -1.33
C GLY A 22 -6.34 11.83 -2.56
N VAL A 23 -5.93 10.72 -3.19
CA VAL A 23 -6.71 10.08 -4.25
C VAL A 23 -6.68 8.56 -4.09
N THR A 24 -7.77 7.91 -4.47
CA THR A 24 -7.82 6.45 -4.57
C THR A 24 -6.89 6.00 -5.71
N THR A 25 -6.00 5.05 -5.42
CA THR A 25 -5.10 4.46 -6.41
C THR A 25 -5.24 2.95 -6.44
N ASN A 26 -4.90 2.33 -7.57
CA ASN A 26 -4.87 0.87 -7.71
C ASN A 26 -3.48 0.27 -7.47
N LEU A 27 -2.55 0.99 -6.84
CA LEU A 27 -1.16 0.54 -6.66
C LEU A 27 -1.07 -0.79 -5.91
N ALA A 28 -1.87 -0.98 -4.85
CA ALA A 28 -1.93 -2.24 -4.12
C ALA A 28 -2.40 -3.39 -5.02
N TYR A 29 -3.44 -3.17 -5.82
CA TYR A 29 -3.96 -4.17 -6.76
C TYR A 29 -2.91 -4.55 -7.82
N LEU A 30 -2.18 -3.58 -8.35
CA LEU A 30 -1.09 -3.82 -9.30
C LEU A 30 0.07 -4.61 -8.67
N ASP A 31 0.43 -4.33 -7.41
CA ASP A 31 1.45 -5.12 -6.70
C ASP A 31 0.99 -6.58 -6.51
N THR A 32 -0.28 -6.79 -6.14
CA THR A 32 -0.87 -8.13 -6.01
C THR A 32 -0.83 -8.91 -7.33
N ILE A 33 -1.22 -8.29 -8.45
CA ILE A 33 -1.12 -8.91 -9.79
C ILE A 33 0.32 -9.31 -10.11
N LEU A 34 1.28 -8.41 -9.85
CA LEU A 34 2.70 -8.67 -10.14
C LEU A 34 3.29 -9.79 -9.28
N ASP A 35 2.75 -10.03 -8.10
CA ASP A 35 3.15 -11.16 -7.24
C ASP A 35 2.45 -12.48 -7.57
N HIS A 36 1.32 -12.43 -8.28
CA HIS A 36 0.49 -13.59 -8.54
C HIS A 36 1.25 -14.70 -9.29
N PRO A 37 1.22 -15.97 -8.84
CA PRO A 37 1.98 -17.07 -9.45
C PRO A 37 1.75 -17.24 -10.97
N LYS A 38 0.48 -17.22 -11.42
CA LYS A 38 0.13 -17.29 -12.85
C LYS A 38 0.68 -16.11 -13.65
N PHE A 39 0.66 -14.91 -13.08
CA PHE A 39 1.26 -13.75 -13.74
C PHE A 39 2.78 -13.89 -13.86
N ARG A 40 3.45 -14.41 -12.81
CA ARG A 40 4.90 -14.63 -12.82
C ARG A 40 5.33 -15.69 -13.83
N SER A 41 4.59 -16.80 -13.92
CA SER A 41 4.84 -17.87 -14.91
C SER A 41 4.53 -17.44 -16.35
N GLY A 42 3.66 -16.45 -16.52
CA GLY A 42 3.19 -16.01 -17.84
C GLY A 42 1.99 -16.81 -18.37
N ASP A 43 1.44 -17.72 -17.55
CA ASP A 43 0.23 -18.48 -17.84
C ASP A 43 -1.00 -17.61 -17.57
N VAL A 44 -1.23 -16.63 -18.43
CA VAL A 44 -2.34 -15.65 -18.30
C VAL A 44 -3.15 -15.57 -19.58
N SER A 45 -4.47 -15.57 -19.42
CA SER A 45 -5.44 -15.34 -20.50
C SER A 45 -5.97 -13.89 -20.46
N THR A 46 -6.79 -13.51 -21.43
CA THR A 46 -7.55 -12.25 -21.36
C THR A 46 -8.63 -12.26 -20.27
N GLY A 47 -8.97 -13.43 -19.72
CA GLY A 47 -9.90 -13.62 -18.62
C GLY A 47 -9.25 -13.64 -17.23
N PHE A 48 -7.91 -13.64 -17.15
CA PHE A 48 -7.13 -13.81 -15.92
C PHE A 48 -7.65 -13.00 -14.72
N LEU A 49 -7.94 -11.71 -14.90
CA LEU A 49 -8.39 -10.85 -13.79
C LEU A 49 -9.77 -11.25 -13.24
N ALA A 50 -10.64 -11.80 -14.08
CA ALA A 50 -11.94 -12.31 -13.68
C ALA A 50 -11.84 -13.71 -13.05
N GLU A 51 -10.95 -14.54 -13.59
CA GLU A 51 -10.68 -15.90 -13.10
C GLU A 51 -10.06 -15.89 -11.69
N GLU A 52 -9.14 -14.97 -11.42
CA GLU A 52 -8.43 -14.89 -10.14
C GLU A 52 -8.96 -13.76 -9.23
N ALA A 53 -10.17 -13.25 -9.49
CA ALA A 53 -10.71 -12.07 -8.80
C ALA A 53 -10.73 -12.22 -7.27
N ASP A 54 -11.08 -13.41 -6.76
CA ASP A 54 -11.15 -13.68 -5.33
C ASP A 54 -9.77 -13.60 -4.64
N GLU A 55 -8.70 -13.99 -5.32
CA GLU A 55 -7.33 -13.90 -4.79
C GLU A 55 -6.73 -12.49 -4.95
N LEU A 56 -7.10 -11.80 -6.04
CA LEU A 56 -6.58 -10.47 -6.36
C LEU A 56 -7.25 -9.36 -5.54
N ASN A 57 -8.52 -9.53 -5.17
CA ASN A 57 -9.26 -8.57 -4.34
C ASN A 57 -8.99 -8.81 -2.86
N GLN A 58 -7.78 -8.45 -2.42
CA GLN A 58 -7.47 -8.36 -1.00
C GLN A 58 -7.87 -6.98 -0.49
N ASP A 59 -9.10 -6.86 0.00
CA ASP A 59 -9.51 -5.69 0.76
C ASP A 59 -8.72 -5.65 2.07
N ARG A 60 -7.76 -4.73 2.16
CA ARG A 60 -7.20 -4.35 3.46
C ARG A 60 -8.21 -3.50 4.17
N ASP A 61 -8.75 -4.02 5.27
CA ASP A 61 -9.58 -3.26 6.17
C ASP A 61 -8.83 -1.99 6.64
N PRO A 62 -9.32 -0.78 6.30
CA PRO A 62 -8.71 0.47 6.71
C PRO A 62 -8.60 0.58 8.23
N ALA A 63 -9.59 0.06 8.98
CA ALA A 63 -9.59 0.12 10.44
C ALA A 63 -8.42 -0.68 11.02
N THR A 64 -8.15 -1.87 10.49
CA THR A 64 -6.98 -2.67 10.87
C THR A 64 -5.67 -1.92 10.60
N THR A 65 -5.58 -1.20 9.47
CA THR A 65 -4.39 -0.41 9.11
C THR A 65 -4.19 0.76 10.07
N ASP A 66 -5.26 1.47 10.42
CA ASP A 66 -5.23 2.60 11.36
C ASP A 66 -4.85 2.15 12.78
N ILE A 67 -5.41 1.02 13.24
CA ILE A 67 -5.05 0.44 14.55
C ILE A 67 -3.57 0.06 14.58
N LEU A 68 -3.06 -0.57 13.51
CA LEU A 68 -1.65 -0.96 13.43
C LEU A 68 -0.74 0.28 13.40
N ALA A 69 -1.11 1.31 12.65
CA ALA A 69 -0.39 2.58 12.61
C ALA A 69 -0.35 3.23 14.00
N ALA A 70 -1.50 3.33 14.69
CA ALA A 70 -1.59 3.88 16.03
C ALA A 70 -0.76 3.08 17.06
N ALA A 71 -0.84 1.75 17.03
CA ALA A 71 -0.04 0.89 17.90
C ALA A 71 1.47 1.05 17.66
N THR A 72 1.89 1.16 16.39
CA THR A 72 3.29 1.41 16.02
C THR A 72 3.77 2.76 16.55
N VAL A 73 2.98 3.81 16.39
CA VAL A 73 3.30 5.15 16.92
C VAL A 73 3.40 5.16 18.44
N LEU A 74 2.44 4.53 19.13
CA LEU A 74 2.41 4.50 20.60
C LEU A 74 3.50 3.62 21.22
N SER A 75 4.02 2.64 20.47
CA SER A 75 5.12 1.78 20.93
C SER A 75 6.50 2.42 20.80
N ASP A 76 6.67 3.45 19.96
CA ASP A 76 7.94 4.20 19.82
C ASP A 76 7.91 5.51 20.62
N ALA A 77 8.62 5.54 21.75
CA ALA A 77 8.73 6.71 22.61
C ALA A 77 9.24 7.98 21.89
N ARG A 78 9.99 7.85 20.78
CA ARG A 78 10.46 8.99 19.98
C ARG A 78 9.30 9.63 19.22
N LEU A 79 8.43 8.81 18.65
CA LEU A 79 7.24 9.28 17.93
C LEU A 79 6.25 9.91 18.90
N VAL A 80 6.02 9.31 20.07
CA VAL A 80 5.19 9.90 21.13
C VAL A 80 5.71 11.28 21.52
N LYS A 81 7.01 11.41 21.79
CA LYS A 81 7.61 12.71 22.12
C LYS A 81 7.50 13.72 20.98
N ALA A 82 7.62 13.29 19.72
CA ALA A 82 7.45 14.18 18.58
C ALA A 82 6.02 14.73 18.50
N LEU A 83 5.01 13.88 18.76
CA LEU A 83 3.59 14.29 18.80
C LEU A 83 3.30 15.29 19.91
N GLU A 84 3.85 15.06 21.11
CA GLU A 84 3.69 15.99 22.25
C GLU A 84 4.27 17.38 21.96
N ASN A 85 5.29 17.45 21.10
CA ASN A 85 5.97 18.70 20.73
C ASN A 85 5.42 19.36 19.46
N VAL A 86 4.31 18.87 18.88
CA VAL A 86 3.68 19.49 17.72
C VAL A 86 3.13 20.88 18.11
N PRO A 87 3.60 21.98 17.47
CA PRO A 87 3.13 23.33 17.75
C PRO A 87 1.59 23.45 17.66
N GLU A 88 1.02 24.25 18.56
CA GLU A 88 -0.44 24.41 18.70
C GLU A 88 -1.15 24.73 17.37
N ILE A 89 -0.56 25.60 16.55
CA ILE A 89 -1.09 26.00 15.25
C ILE A 89 -1.37 24.77 14.36
N TYR A 90 -0.52 23.74 14.41
CA TYR A 90 -0.72 22.54 13.61
C TYR A 90 -1.79 21.61 14.19
N ARG A 91 -1.96 21.56 15.52
CA ARG A 91 -3.04 20.79 16.17
C ARG A 91 -4.42 21.38 15.89
N LEU A 92 -4.53 22.69 15.77
CA LEU A 92 -5.79 23.39 15.48
C LEU A 92 -6.32 23.19 14.06
N MET A 93 -5.49 22.73 13.11
CA MET A 93 -5.94 22.44 11.74
C MET A 93 -6.87 21.22 11.65
N GLY A 94 -6.99 20.42 12.72
CA GLY A 94 -7.85 19.24 12.77
C GLY A 94 -7.40 18.15 11.80
N ASN A 95 -8.30 17.20 11.50
CA ASN A 95 -8.00 16.13 10.54
C ASN A 95 -7.90 16.72 9.14
N TRP A 96 -6.74 16.54 8.50
CA TRP A 96 -6.59 16.82 7.07
C TRP A 96 -7.54 15.90 6.30
N ARG A 97 -8.47 16.52 5.56
CA ARG A 97 -9.35 15.85 4.59
C ARG A 97 -8.95 16.30 3.18
N ASN A 98 -8.61 15.35 2.31
CA ASN A 98 -8.53 15.55 0.87
C ASN A 98 -9.84 15.13 0.21
#